data_AF-A0A2N5YZ52-F1
#
_entry.id   AF-A0A2N5YZ52-F1
#
_cell.length_a   1.000
_cell.length_b   1.000
_cell.length_c   1.000
_cell.angle_alpha   90.00
_cell.angle_beta   90.00
_cell.angle_gamma   90.00
#
_symmetry.space_group_name_H-M   'P 1'
#
loop_
_entity.id
_entity.type
_entity.pdbx_description
1 polymer ?
#
loop_
_entity_poly.entity_id
_entity_poly.type
_entity_poly.pdbx_seq_one_letter_code
_entity_poly.pdbx_strand_id
1 'polypeptide(L)'
;MGPNGIVGIVYSVSKNFASVMPVINPDIRISVKLEKNDYFGSLSWDGKDNNFAVLDEIPGYVDIEIGDIVVTSGFSSVFPYQVPVGTVASFTKDKSTDFYRIMVDMYTDFNKTTYVYVIKNQYYDEHENLLNELDEEND
;
A
#
# COMPACT_ATOMS: atom_id res chain seq x y z
N MET A 1 -11.00 4.88 0.31
CA MET A 1 -10.27 5.32 -0.90
C MET A 1 -10.72 6.71 -1.28
N GLY A 2 -9.83 7.52 -1.84
CA GLY A 2 -10.14 8.84 -2.38
C GLY A 2 -10.32 8.78 -3.90
N PRO A 3 -10.60 9.91 -4.55
CA PRO A 3 -10.77 9.97 -6.01
C PRO A 3 -9.51 9.55 -6.79
N ASN A 4 -8.32 9.73 -6.21
CA ASN A 4 -7.04 9.54 -6.89
C ASN A 4 -6.22 8.35 -6.38
N GLY A 5 -6.66 7.68 -5.31
CA GLY A 5 -5.87 6.59 -4.72
C GLY A 5 -6.33 6.13 -3.34
N ILE A 6 -5.48 5.35 -2.69
CA ILE A 6 -5.73 4.85 -1.33
C ILE A 6 -5.66 5.98 -0.30
N VAL A 7 -6.51 5.89 0.73
CA VAL A 7 -6.60 6.90 1.83
C VAL A 7 -6.29 6.28 3.17
N GLY A 8 -6.82 5.09 3.46
CA GLY A 8 -6.62 4.44 4.75
C GLY A 8 -7.51 3.23 4.90
N ILE A 9 -7.41 2.63 6.08
CA ILE A 9 -8.14 1.43 6.49
C ILE A 9 -9.16 1.83 7.54
N VAL A 10 -10.38 1.32 7.43
CA VAL A 10 -11.40 1.54 8.46
C VAL A 10 -10.95 0.84 9.75
N TYR A 11 -10.81 1.61 10.83
CA TYR A 11 -10.32 1.10 12.12
C TYR A 11 -11.46 0.74 13.07
N SER A 12 -12.49 1.58 13.14
CA SER A 12 -13.69 1.29 13.93
C SER A 12 -14.93 1.84 13.26
N VAL A 13 -16.06 1.19 13.52
CA VAL A 13 -17.37 1.58 12.96
C VAL A 13 -18.40 1.70 14.07
N SER A 14 -19.32 2.63 13.88
CA SER A 14 -20.55 2.80 14.64
C SER A 14 -21.73 2.83 13.66
N LYS A 15 -22.95 3.03 14.18
CA LYS A 15 -24.15 3.05 13.35
C LYS A 15 -24.09 4.03 12.16
N ASN A 16 -23.49 5.20 12.37
CA ASN A 16 -23.49 6.30 11.38
C ASN A 16 -22.10 6.86 11.07
N PHE A 17 -21.06 6.40 11.77
CA PHE A 17 -19.71 6.94 11.66
C PHE A 17 -18.68 5.84 11.66
N ALA A 18 -17.55 6.11 11.02
CA ALA A 18 -16.37 5.26 11.08
C ALA A 18 -15.14 6.12 11.39
N SER A 19 -14.17 5.53 12.08
CA SER A 19 -12.82 6.07 12.17
C SER A 19 -11.95 5.37 11.12
N VAL A 20 -11.03 6.13 10.51
CA VAL A 20 -10.12 5.64 9.47
C VAL A 20 -8.71 5.88 9.94
N MET A 21 -7.88 4.85 9.88
CA MET A 21 -6.44 4.98 10.04
C MET A 21 -5.84 5.30 8.67
N PRO A 22 -5.27 6.50 8.47
CA PRO A 22 -4.77 6.90 7.17
C PRO A 22 -3.51 6.11 6.79
N VAL A 23 -3.25 5.93 5.49
CA VAL A 23 -2.04 5.24 5.00
C VAL A 23 -0.76 5.93 5.48
N ILE A 24 -0.81 7.24 5.68
CA ILE A 24 0.24 8.04 6.35
C ILE A 24 0.19 7.89 7.87
N ASN A 25 0.10 6.66 8.36
CA ASN A 25 0.27 6.30 9.76
C ASN A 25 1.48 5.36 9.85
N PRO A 26 2.48 5.62 10.72
CA PRO A 26 3.69 4.80 10.81
C PRO A 26 3.44 3.32 11.18
N ASP A 27 2.29 3.03 11.80
CA ASP A 27 1.90 1.67 12.19
C ASP A 27 1.29 0.87 11.03
N ILE A 28 1.01 1.52 9.89
CA ILE A 28 0.46 0.86 8.71
C ILE A 28 1.57 0.41 7.77
N ARG A 29 1.44 -0.85 7.32
CA ARG A 29 2.17 -1.39 6.17
C ARG A 29 1.18 -1.89 5.14
N ILE A 30 1.44 -1.58 3.87
CA ILE A 30 0.57 -1.98 2.76
C ILE A 30 1.42 -2.70 1.73
N SER A 31 0.98 -3.89 1.34
CA SER A 31 1.59 -4.58 0.22
C SER A 31 1.23 -3.85 -1.08
N VAL A 32 2.26 -3.40 -1.79
CA VAL A 32 2.16 -2.73 -3.07
C VAL A 32 3.08 -3.39 -4.07
N LYS A 33 2.98 -3.00 -5.33
CA LYS A 33 3.89 -3.41 -6.38
C LYS A 33 4.18 -2.28 -7.34
N LEU A 34 5.31 -2.39 -8.02
CA LEU A 34 5.60 -1.61 -9.22
C LEU A 34 4.72 -2.14 -10.36
N GLU A 35 3.92 -1.26 -10.98
CA GLU A 35 3.03 -1.66 -12.07
C GLU A 35 3.79 -2.15 -13.31
N LYS A 36 4.98 -1.62 -13.54
CA LYS A 36 5.82 -1.92 -14.71
C LYS A 36 6.28 -3.38 -14.78
N ASN A 37 6.59 -4.00 -13.64
CA ASN A 37 7.31 -5.27 -13.57
C ASN A 37 6.80 -6.22 -12.48
N ASP A 38 5.71 -5.88 -11.80
CA ASP A 38 5.04 -6.69 -10.78
C ASP A 38 5.90 -7.08 -9.56
N TYR A 39 7.01 -6.38 -9.31
CA TYR A 39 7.78 -6.59 -8.08
C TYR A 39 7.07 -5.98 -6.88
N PHE A 40 6.92 -6.79 -5.84
CA PHE A 40 6.20 -6.46 -4.62
C PHE A 40 7.12 -5.86 -3.55
N GLY A 41 6.56 -4.95 -2.76
CA GLY A 41 7.23 -4.41 -1.59
C GLY A 41 6.25 -3.89 -0.55
N SER A 42 6.81 -3.40 0.55
CA SER A 42 6.06 -2.91 1.71
C SER A 42 6.08 -1.38 1.73
N LEU A 43 4.92 -0.78 1.50
CA LEU A 43 4.72 0.66 1.64
C LEU A 43 4.45 1.01 3.09
N SER A 44 5.20 1.98 3.63
CA SER A 44 5.02 2.54 4.97
C SER A 44 5.28 4.03 4.97
N TRP A 45 4.84 4.72 6.02
CA TRP A 45 5.09 6.15 6.19
C TRP A 45 6.10 6.42 7.30
N ASP A 46 7.06 7.31 7.05
CA ASP A 46 8.20 7.54 7.95
C ASP A 46 7.98 8.69 8.96
N GLY A 47 6.80 9.31 8.96
CA GLY A 47 6.45 10.38 9.89
C GLY A 47 6.84 11.80 9.45
N LYS A 48 7.47 11.98 8.27
CA LYS A 48 8.07 13.26 7.91
C LYS A 48 7.21 14.16 7.04
N ASP A 49 6.83 13.68 5.85
CA ASP A 49 6.06 14.45 4.86
C ASP A 49 4.86 13.64 4.40
N ASN A 50 3.67 14.24 4.47
CA ASN A 50 2.41 13.57 4.13
C ASN A 50 2.26 13.29 2.62
N ASN A 51 3.07 13.92 1.77
CA ASN A 51 3.07 13.66 0.33
C ASN A 51 3.89 12.43 -0.04
N PHE A 52 4.81 11.98 0.83
CA PHE A 52 5.73 10.91 0.51
C PHE A 52 5.51 9.70 1.42
N ALA A 53 5.59 8.51 0.82
CA ALA A 53 5.70 7.25 1.54
C ALA A 53 7.00 6.53 1.14
N VAL A 54 7.39 5.54 1.93
CA VAL A 54 8.57 4.72 1.70
C VAL A 54 8.14 3.33 1.27
N LEU A 55 8.61 2.90 0.10
CA LEU A 55 8.49 1.54 -0.39
C LEU A 55 9.83 0.84 -0.21
N ASP A 56 9.83 -0.17 0.65
CA ASP A 56 10.98 -1.04 0.92
C ASP A 56 10.72 -2.46 0.36
N GLU A 57 11.68 -3.38 0.52
CA GLU A 57 11.60 -4.81 0.13
C GLU A 57 11.62 -5.09 -1.39
N ILE A 58 11.92 -4.09 -2.23
CA ILE A 58 12.14 -4.30 -3.67
C ILE A 58 13.60 -4.71 -3.93
N PRO A 59 13.88 -5.85 -4.56
CA PRO A 59 15.26 -6.29 -4.81
C PRO A 59 16.06 -5.32 -5.68
N GLY A 60 17.34 -5.16 -5.38
CA GLY A 60 18.24 -4.17 -5.99
C GLY A 60 18.69 -4.47 -7.42
N TYR A 61 18.19 -5.54 -8.04
CA TYR A 61 18.38 -5.87 -9.45
C TYR A 61 17.16 -5.52 -10.31
N VAL A 62 16.05 -5.11 -9.68
CA VAL A 62 14.82 -4.71 -10.36
C VAL A 62 15.07 -3.41 -11.12
N ASP A 63 14.57 -3.34 -12.35
CA ASP A 63 14.60 -2.11 -13.14
C ASP A 63 13.55 -1.11 -12.62
N ILE A 64 14.00 0.07 -12.17
CA ILE A 64 13.16 1.12 -11.57
C ILE A 64 13.56 2.48 -12.12
N GLU A 65 12.57 3.27 -12.49
CA GLU A 65 12.73 4.62 -13.00
C GLU A 65 11.91 5.63 -12.18
N ILE A 66 12.38 6.87 -12.10
CA ILE A 66 11.60 7.97 -11.53
C ILE A 66 10.36 8.17 -12.40
N GLY A 67 9.19 8.21 -11.77
CA GLY A 67 7.90 8.27 -12.44
C GLY A 67 7.19 6.93 -12.60
N ASP A 68 7.84 5.81 -12.29
CA ASP A 68 7.19 4.49 -12.28
C ASP A 68 5.99 4.47 -11.32
N ILE A 69 4.91 3.81 -11.73
CA ILE A 69 3.65 3.78 -10.97
C ILE A 69 3.69 2.67 -9.92
N VAL A 70 3.27 3.01 -8.71
CA VAL A 70 3.07 2.08 -7.60
C VAL A 70 1.56 1.84 -7.43
N VAL A 71 1.16 0.58 -7.36
CA VAL A 71 -0.23 0.16 -7.18
C VAL A 71 -0.36 -0.85 -6.05
N THR A 72 -1.56 -0.99 -5.47
CA THR A 72 -1.83 -2.05 -4.48
C THR A 72 -1.68 -3.44 -5.09
N SER A 73 -1.04 -4.34 -4.35
CA SER A 73 -0.72 -5.69 -4.84
C SER A 73 -1.90 -6.64 -4.83
N GLY A 74 -2.95 -6.34 -4.04
CA GLY A 74 -4.06 -7.26 -3.77
C GLY A 74 -3.70 -8.43 -2.85
N PHE A 75 -2.47 -8.51 -2.32
CA PHE A 75 -2.08 -9.57 -1.39
C PHE A 75 -2.73 -9.43 -0.01
N SER A 76 -3.06 -8.21 0.42
CA SER A 76 -3.94 -8.04 1.56
C SER A 76 -5.38 -7.94 1.09
N SER A 77 -6.27 -8.62 1.80
CA SER A 77 -7.72 -8.56 1.61
C SER A 77 -8.33 -7.19 1.96
N VAL A 78 -7.50 -6.23 2.38
CA VAL A 78 -7.87 -4.89 2.82
C VAL A 78 -8.00 -3.90 1.66
N PHE A 79 -7.09 -3.96 0.68
CA PHE A 79 -7.16 -3.10 -0.50
C PHE A 79 -7.43 -3.93 -1.76
N PRO A 80 -8.32 -3.48 -2.65
CA PRO A 80 -8.49 -4.12 -3.95
C PRO A 80 -7.17 -4.18 -4.72
N TYR A 81 -7.07 -5.14 -5.63
CA TYR A 81 -5.96 -5.25 -6.56
C TYR A 81 -5.87 -4.03 -7.50
N GLN A 82 -4.65 -3.56 -7.77
CA GLN A 82 -4.32 -2.57 -8.80
C GLN A 82 -4.96 -1.18 -8.61
N VAL A 83 -5.04 -0.74 -7.36
CA VAL A 83 -5.40 0.65 -7.03
C VAL A 83 -4.15 1.52 -7.10
N PRO A 84 -4.20 2.67 -7.80
CA PRO A 84 -3.13 3.67 -7.77
C PRO A 84 -2.77 4.15 -6.36
N VAL A 85 -1.47 4.15 -6.06
CA VAL A 85 -0.91 4.66 -4.80
C VAL A 85 -0.15 5.96 -5.04
N GLY A 86 0.75 5.96 -6.02
CA GLY A 86 1.65 7.07 -6.29
C GLY A 86 2.68 6.76 -7.38
N THR A 87 3.71 7.58 -7.47
CA THR A 87 4.85 7.40 -8.39
C THR A 87 6.19 7.41 -7.69
N VAL A 88 7.17 6.71 -8.22
CA VAL A 88 8.55 6.75 -7.72
C VAL A 88 9.11 8.17 -7.86
N ALA A 89 9.41 8.81 -6.73
CA ALA A 89 10.01 10.14 -6.67
C ALA A 89 11.55 10.07 -6.62
N SER A 90 12.08 9.12 -5.86
CA SER A 90 13.51 8.80 -5.82
C SER A 90 13.73 7.41 -5.26
N PHE A 91 14.93 6.86 -5.43
CA PHE A 91 15.28 5.57 -4.84
C PHE A 91 16.77 5.52 -4.50
N THR A 92 17.10 4.74 -3.47
CA THR A 92 18.46 4.47 -3.04
C THR A 92 18.61 2.98 -2.81
N LYS A 93 19.78 2.44 -3.17
CA LYS A 93 20.09 1.03 -2.94
C LYS A 93 20.81 0.88 -1.61
N ASP A 94 20.26 0.08 -0.70
CA ASP A 94 20.92 -0.28 0.53
C ASP A 94 22.07 -1.25 0.22
N LYS A 95 23.30 -0.83 0.54
CA LYS A 95 24.51 -1.61 0.26
C LYS A 95 24.64 -2.86 1.14
N SER A 96 23.93 -2.91 2.26
CA SER A 96 24.00 -4.02 3.21
C SER A 96 23.01 -5.13 2.90
N THR A 97 21.83 -4.78 2.37
CA THR A 97 20.74 -5.75 2.12
C THR A 97 20.53 -6.03 0.63
N ASP A 98 21.11 -5.22 -0.26
CA ASP A 98 20.86 -5.24 -1.71
C ASP A 98 19.40 -4.94 -2.10
N PHE A 99 18.60 -4.35 -1.20
CA PHE A 99 17.24 -3.88 -1.50
C PHE A 99 17.22 -2.38 -1.82
N TYR A 100 16.23 -1.96 -2.59
CA TYR A 100 15.90 -0.55 -2.75
C TYR A 100 15.07 -0.04 -1.58
N ARG A 101 15.40 1.18 -1.16
CA ARG A 101 14.53 2.08 -0.43
C ARG A 101 14.03 3.14 -1.41
N ILE A 102 12.73 3.18 -1.64
CA ILE A 102 12.11 4.00 -2.67
C ILE A 102 11.19 5.03 -1.99
N MET A 103 11.33 6.29 -2.37
CA MET A 103 10.41 7.35 -1.98
C MET A 103 9.31 7.46 -3.03
N VAL A 104 8.06 7.36 -2.60
CA VAL A 104 6.87 7.37 -3.45
C VAL A 104 6.10 8.67 -3.21
N ASP A 105 5.87 9.45 -4.27
CA ASP A 105 4.98 10.61 -4.27
C ASP A 105 3.53 10.13 -4.37
N MET A 106 2.75 10.37 -3.33
CA MET A 106 1.41 9.83 -3.14
C MET A 106 0.36 10.59 -3.97
N TYR A 107 -0.51 9.88 -4.68
CA TYR A 107 -1.60 10.53 -5.44
C TYR A 107 -2.69 11.15 -4.56
N THR A 108 -2.82 10.67 -3.32
CA THR A 108 -3.79 11.18 -2.36
C THR A 108 -3.22 12.42 -1.65
N ASP A 109 -3.88 13.57 -1.82
CA ASP A 109 -3.63 14.77 -1.00
C ASP A 109 -4.39 14.64 0.33
N PHE A 110 -3.68 14.20 1.37
CA PHE A 110 -4.22 14.01 2.72
C PHE A 110 -4.66 15.31 3.39
N ASN A 111 -4.24 16.49 2.91
CA ASN A 111 -4.63 17.78 3.47
C ASN A 111 -5.95 18.32 2.88
N LYS A 112 -6.37 17.83 1.70
CA LYS A 112 -7.56 18.31 0.98
C LYS A 112 -8.67 17.26 0.81
N THR A 113 -8.45 16.04 1.26
CA THR A 113 -9.42 14.94 1.08
C THR A 113 -10.68 15.18 1.92
N THR A 114 -11.79 15.54 1.26
CA THR A 114 -13.10 15.79 1.90
C THR A 114 -14.06 14.60 1.75
N TYR A 115 -14.00 13.92 0.60
CA TYR A 115 -14.88 12.79 0.27
C TYR A 115 -14.05 11.53 0.06
N VAL A 116 -14.56 10.42 0.61
CA VAL A 116 -13.95 9.10 0.50
C VAL A 116 -15.01 8.05 0.20
N TYR A 117 -14.58 6.98 -0.45
CA TYR A 117 -15.37 5.78 -0.70
C TYR A 117 -14.91 4.67 0.26
N VAL A 118 -15.86 3.99 0.87
CA VAL A 118 -15.60 2.77 1.64
C VAL A 118 -15.83 1.57 0.73
N ILE A 119 -14.80 0.75 0.58
CA ILE A 119 -14.91 -0.52 -0.16
C ILE A 119 -14.93 -1.64 0.87
N LYS A 120 -15.93 -2.51 0.75
CA LYS A 120 -16.06 -3.72 1.56
C LYS A 120 -15.95 -4.93 0.64
N ASN A 121 -14.94 -5.75 0.89
CA ASN A 121 -14.86 -7.08 0.28
C ASN A 121 -16.00 -7.95 0.86
N GLN A 122 -16.91 -8.42 0.01
CA GLN A 122 -18.04 -9.25 0.44
C GLN A 122 -17.63 -10.71 0.70
N TYR A 123 -16.47 -11.14 0.19
CA TYR A 123 -15.94 -12.49 0.29
C TYR A 123 -14.71 -12.55 1.18
N TYR A 124 -14.55 -11.57 2.07
CA TYR A 124 -13.37 -11.47 2.95
C TYR A 124 -13.15 -12.76 3.75
N ASP A 125 -14.18 -13.23 4.46
CA ASP A 125 -14.07 -14.41 5.32
C ASP A 125 -13.74 -15.68 4.52
N GLU A 126 -14.36 -15.86 3.35
CA GLU A 126 -14.09 -17.00 2.47
C GLU A 126 -12.66 -16.98 1.93
N HIS A 127 -12.18 -15.81 1.50
CA HIS A 127 -10.84 -15.63 0.97
C HIS A 127 -9.77 -15.85 2.04
N GLU A 128 -9.95 -15.31 3.25
CA GLU A 128 -9.01 -15.51 4.36
C GLU A 128 -8.94 -16.96 4.80
N ASN A 129 -10.09 -17.65 4.88
CA ASN A 129 -10.10 -19.07 5.23
C ASN A 129 -9.32 -19.91 4.21
N LEU A 130 -9.49 -19.63 2.90
CA LEU A 130 -8.76 -20.32 1.85
C LEU A 130 -7.24 -20.09 1.96
N LEU A 131 -6.80 -18.87 2.29
CA LEU A 131 -5.38 -18.57 2.48
C LEU A 131 -4.80 -19.32 3.68
N ASN A 132 -5.52 -19.36 4.81
CA ASN A 132 -5.06 -20.05 6.01
C ASN A 132 -4.93 -21.56 5.80
N GLU A 133 -5.84 -22.19 5.04
CA GLU A 133 -5.73 -23.62 4.70
C GLU A 133 -4.46 -23.94 3.90
N LEU A 134 -4.04 -23.04 3.01
CA LEU A 134 -2.80 -23.21 2.24
C LEU A 134 -1.54 -23.07 3.11
N ASP A 135 -1.57 -22.20 4.11
CA ASP A 135 -0.44 -22.03 5.03
C ASP A 135 -0.30 -23.25 5.95
N GLU A 136 -1.41 -23.83 6.42
CA GLU A 136 -1.41 -25.04 7.25
C GLU A 136 -0.97 -26.31 6.50
N GLU A 137 -1.18 -26.41 5.19
CA GLU A 137 -0.69 -27.53 4.37
C GLU A 137 0.82 -27.47 4.07
N ASN A 138 1.44 -26.30 4.21
CA ASN A 138 2.86 -26.07 3.92
C ASN A 138 3.79 -26.17 5.14
N ASP A 139 3.25 -26.38 6.34
CA ASP A 139 3.96 -26.65 7.61
C ASP A 139 4.01 -28.15 7.97
#